data_AF-A0AAU5WAW3-F1
#
_entry.id   AF-A0AAU5WAW3-F1
#
_cell.length_a   1.000
_cell.length_b   1.000
_cell.length_c   1.000
_cell.angle_alpha   90.00
_cell.angle_beta   90.00
_cell.angle_gamma   90.00
#
_symmetry.space_group_name_H-M   'P 1'
#
loop_
_entity.id
_entity.type
_entity.pdbx_description
1 polymer ?
#
loop_
_entity_poly.entity_id
_entity_poly.type
_entity_poly.pdbx_seq_one_letter_code
_entity_poly.pdbx_strand_id
1 'polypeptide(L)'
;MNDLEILHDTWAEPAAPSGTARASARAALLERAALSGAPAEGGKARPARRFRLRRPAVRLAAVGVLAAAVAVGVTVVQTGGTDGHGRPRPVLPGIPAGPVANASVALERAALAAEQRPFTPPRPDQWVYLESRVREGSTPNGAVSKDASKSVVTRTWKRADGKLAAHLEHGKVVTIGTGPQTTPPSDYASLVALPTDPGALLRRLYTDMGGLGSTAEGRYATAYAMLSAVLRETPLPPKTEAAVFRAIKVIPGVTLAAGRADAAGRPAIGLGRSQEGWLHKELLINPKTYEYLGERAVVVKDHESRGNDGEVALKKGDLLNLTVRLKAGIVDSPGQKP
;
A
#
# COMPACT_ATOMS: atom_id res chain seq x y z
N MET A 1 49.51 -14.66 -2.47
CA MET A 1 48.19 -15.18 -2.06
C MET A 1 47.15 -14.22 -2.59
N ASN A 2 46.23 -14.70 -3.42
CA ASN A 2 45.21 -13.91 -4.11
C ASN A 2 43.91 -13.88 -3.28
N ASP A 3 43.31 -12.71 -3.11
CA ASP A 3 42.09 -12.49 -2.30
C ASP A 3 40.90 -13.36 -2.74
N LEU A 4 40.90 -13.84 -4.00
CA LEU A 4 39.88 -14.77 -4.51
C LEU A 4 40.02 -16.21 -3.98
N GLU A 5 41.24 -16.67 -3.68
CA GLU A 5 41.46 -18.01 -3.12
C GLU A 5 41.04 -18.07 -1.64
N ILE A 6 41.23 -16.97 -0.91
CA ILE A 6 40.80 -16.84 0.48
C ILE A 6 39.26 -16.87 0.58
N LEU A 7 38.54 -16.24 -0.36
CA LEU A 7 37.08 -16.28 -0.39
C LEU A 7 36.51 -17.66 -0.72
N HIS A 8 37.22 -18.46 -1.52
CA HIS A 8 36.80 -19.81 -1.87
C HIS A 8 37.00 -20.80 -0.70
N ASP A 9 38.09 -20.67 0.05
CA ASP A 9 38.40 -21.58 1.16
C ASP A 9 37.62 -21.26 2.46
N THR A 10 37.09 -20.03 2.58
CA THR A 10 36.35 -19.60 3.79
C THR A 10 34.84 -19.91 3.71
N TRP A 11 34.31 -20.23 2.53
CA TRP A 11 32.87 -20.49 2.35
C TRP A 11 32.60 -21.98 2.26
N ALA A 12 32.03 -22.57 3.32
CA ALA A 12 31.47 -23.92 3.22
C ALA A 12 30.35 -23.91 2.18
N GLU A 13 30.40 -24.80 1.18
CA GLU A 13 29.34 -24.92 0.17
C GLU A 13 27.97 -24.96 0.87
N PRO A 14 27.04 -24.05 0.53
CA PRO A 14 25.75 -24.02 1.17
C PRO A 14 25.04 -25.36 0.91
N ALA A 15 24.59 -25.99 1.99
CA ALA A 15 23.89 -27.25 1.93
C ALA A 15 22.75 -27.16 0.90
N ALA A 16 22.70 -28.13 0.00
CA ALA A 16 21.73 -28.14 -1.08
C ALA A 16 20.30 -28.01 -0.49
N PRO A 17 19.40 -27.24 -1.11
CA PRO A 17 18.08 -26.96 -0.55
C PRO A 17 17.35 -28.23 -0.12
N SER A 18 16.61 -28.20 0.99
CA SER A 18 15.86 -29.37 1.44
C SER A 18 14.88 -29.85 0.36
N GLY A 19 14.53 -31.14 0.37
CA GLY A 19 13.55 -31.69 -0.57
C GLY A 19 12.20 -30.95 -0.54
N THR A 20 11.81 -30.46 0.64
CA THR A 20 10.61 -29.64 0.84
C THR A 20 10.72 -28.23 0.26
N ALA A 21 11.89 -27.59 0.36
CA ALA A 21 12.15 -26.29 -0.27
C ALA A 21 12.10 -26.40 -1.81
N ARG A 22 12.68 -27.48 -2.37
CA ARG A 22 12.61 -27.75 -3.82
C ARG A 22 11.18 -28.04 -4.28
N ALA A 23 10.42 -28.83 -3.53
CA ALA A 23 9.03 -29.13 -3.86
C ALA A 23 8.14 -27.87 -3.83
N SER A 24 8.34 -27.00 -2.83
CA SER A 24 7.61 -25.73 -2.71
C SER A 24 7.95 -24.76 -3.84
N ALA A 25 9.24 -24.62 -4.17
CA ALA A 25 9.69 -23.82 -5.29
C ALA A 25 9.17 -24.35 -6.64
N ARG A 26 9.13 -25.68 -6.81
CA ARG A 26 8.58 -26.33 -8.01
C ARG A 26 7.07 -26.12 -8.12
N ALA A 27 6.32 -26.20 -7.02
CA ALA A 27 4.88 -25.95 -7.02
C ALA A 27 4.58 -24.48 -7.41
N ALA A 28 5.29 -23.52 -6.81
CA ALA A 28 5.16 -22.11 -7.16
C ALA A 28 5.54 -21.82 -8.63
N LEU A 29 6.55 -22.51 -9.17
CA LEU A 29 6.94 -22.39 -10.57
C LEU A 29 5.88 -22.95 -11.53
N LEU A 30 5.31 -24.12 -11.22
CA LEU A 30 4.26 -24.75 -12.03
C LEU A 30 2.96 -23.95 -12.00
N GLU A 31 2.60 -23.37 -10.86
CA GLU A 31 1.45 -22.47 -10.72
C GLU A 31 1.62 -21.21 -11.57
N ARG A 32 2.82 -20.60 -11.57
CA ARG A 32 3.13 -19.42 -12.38
C ARG A 32 3.19 -19.73 -13.88
N ALA A 33 3.64 -20.93 -14.25
CA ALA A 33 3.62 -21.41 -15.63
C ALA A 33 2.18 -21.69 -16.11
N ALA A 34 1.32 -22.24 -15.25
CA ALA A 34 -0.09 -22.48 -15.56
C ALA A 34 -0.88 -21.17 -15.77
N LEU A 35 -0.53 -20.11 -15.04
CA LEU A 35 -1.11 -18.77 -15.21
C LEU A 35 -0.60 -18.03 -16.46
N SER A 36 0.49 -18.49 -17.07
CA SER A 36 1.11 -17.86 -18.25
C SER A 36 0.76 -18.56 -19.58
N GLY A 37 0.00 -19.67 -19.54
CA GLY A 37 -0.32 -20.48 -20.70
C GLY A 37 -1.75 -20.30 -21.20
N ALA A 38 -1.98 -19.34 -22.10
CA ALA A 38 -3.09 -19.40 -23.06
C ALA A 38 -2.51 -19.19 -24.49
N PRO A 39 -2.80 -20.07 -25.47
CA PRO A 39 -2.17 -20.01 -26.78
C PRO A 39 -2.70 -18.86 -27.63
N ALA A 40 -1.80 -18.29 -28.44
CA ALA A 40 -2.12 -17.43 -29.55
C ALA A 40 -2.86 -18.23 -30.65
N GLU A 41 -4.15 -17.94 -30.87
CA GLU A 41 -4.86 -18.42 -32.05
C GLU A 41 -4.91 -17.36 -33.15
N GLY A 42 -4.11 -17.60 -34.20
CA GLY A 42 -4.56 -17.75 -35.58
C GLY A 42 -5.51 -16.70 -36.15
N GLY A 43 -4.96 -15.78 -36.94
CA GLY A 43 -5.74 -14.86 -37.76
C GLY A 43 -6.57 -15.56 -38.86
N LYS A 44 -7.79 -15.06 -39.06
CA LYS A 44 -8.47 -15.01 -40.36
C LYS A 44 -9.19 -13.67 -40.53
N ALA A 45 -8.99 -13.08 -41.69
CA ALA A 45 -9.43 -11.74 -42.05
C ALA A 45 -10.85 -11.69 -42.67
N ARG A 46 -11.43 -10.48 -42.60
CA ARG A 46 -12.48 -9.83 -43.43
C ARG A 46 -13.92 -9.80 -42.88
N PRO A 47 -14.77 -8.82 -43.30
CA PRO A 47 -14.49 -7.44 -43.72
C PRO A 47 -15.39 -6.39 -43.00
N ALA A 48 -15.10 -5.12 -43.30
CA ALA A 48 -15.69 -3.91 -42.72
C ALA A 48 -17.21 -3.75 -42.87
N ARG A 49 -17.87 -3.23 -41.82
CA ARG A 49 -19.20 -2.61 -41.90
C ARG A 49 -19.32 -1.34 -41.05
N ARG A 50 -19.16 -0.22 -41.76
CA ARG A 50 -19.76 1.13 -41.66
C ARG A 50 -20.46 1.53 -40.36
N PHE A 51 -19.95 2.63 -39.79
CA PHE A 51 -20.59 3.53 -38.83
C PHE A 51 -22.03 3.94 -39.24
N ARG A 52 -22.96 3.92 -38.27
CA ARG A 52 -24.03 4.94 -38.17
C ARG A 52 -24.35 5.25 -36.70
N LEU A 53 -24.11 6.50 -36.32
CA LEU A 53 -24.63 7.15 -35.13
C LEU A 53 -26.16 7.27 -35.20
N ARG A 54 -26.87 6.91 -34.12
CA ARG A 54 -28.15 7.51 -33.72
C ARG A 54 -28.30 7.46 -32.19
N ARG A 55 -28.27 8.62 -31.56
CA ARG A 55 -28.97 8.96 -30.29
C ARG A 55 -30.13 9.92 -30.67
N PRO A 56 -31.06 10.32 -29.77
CA PRO A 56 -31.29 9.93 -28.37
C PRO A 56 -32.78 9.56 -28.08
N ALA A 57 -33.08 9.06 -26.87
CA ALA A 57 -34.37 9.36 -26.23
C ALA A 57 -34.31 9.10 -24.72
N VAL A 58 -34.66 10.15 -23.97
CA VAL A 58 -34.94 10.20 -22.54
C VAL A 58 -36.22 9.44 -22.24
N ARG A 59 -36.25 8.58 -21.22
CA ARG A 59 -37.46 8.28 -20.43
C ARG A 59 -37.11 8.04 -18.96
N LEU A 60 -37.68 8.91 -18.13
CA LEU A 60 -37.82 8.76 -16.68
C LEU A 60 -38.67 7.52 -16.35
N ALA A 61 -38.26 6.78 -15.34
CA ALA A 61 -39.16 6.01 -14.48
C ALA A 61 -38.52 5.88 -13.10
N ALA A 62 -39.14 6.55 -12.12
CA ALA A 62 -38.87 6.39 -10.71
C ALA A 62 -39.61 5.14 -10.21
N VAL A 63 -38.92 4.25 -9.50
CA VAL A 63 -39.53 3.32 -8.54
C VAL A 63 -38.57 3.23 -7.36
N GLY A 64 -39.08 3.61 -6.19
CA GLY A 64 -38.35 3.58 -4.93
C GLY A 64 -38.23 2.16 -4.38
N VAL A 65 -37.07 1.87 -3.81
CA VAL A 65 -36.91 0.90 -2.73
C VAL A 65 -36.07 1.60 -1.67
N LEU A 66 -36.72 1.92 -0.55
CA LEU A 66 -36.07 2.45 0.64
C LEU A 66 -35.37 1.26 1.33
N ALA A 67 -34.14 0.95 0.92
CA ALA A 67 -33.26 0.12 1.72
C ALA A 67 -32.59 1.03 2.75
N ALA A 68 -33.03 0.97 3.99
CA ALA A 68 -32.36 1.59 5.12
C ALA A 68 -30.99 0.91 5.31
N ALA A 69 -29.98 1.40 4.60
CA ALA A 69 -28.59 1.07 4.88
C ALA A 69 -28.19 1.87 6.13
N VAL A 70 -28.00 1.16 7.25
CA VAL A 70 -27.33 1.73 8.42
C VAL A 70 -25.87 1.93 8.01
N ALA A 71 -25.56 3.10 7.46
CA ALA A 71 -24.19 3.51 7.19
C ALA A 71 -23.49 3.81 8.52
N VAL A 72 -22.81 2.82 9.09
CA VAL A 72 -21.91 3.04 10.22
C VAL A 72 -20.62 3.66 9.67
N GLY A 73 -20.44 4.95 9.91
CA GLY A 73 -19.13 5.62 9.89
C GLY A 73 -18.63 6.11 8.54
N VAL A 74 -19.38 6.98 7.85
CA VAL A 74 -18.78 7.85 6.83
C VAL A 74 -18.10 9.03 7.52
N THR A 75 -16.78 9.06 7.57
CA THR A 75 -16.03 10.28 7.92
C THR A 75 -16.01 11.25 6.74
N VAL A 76 -17.11 11.98 6.51
CA VAL A 76 -17.04 13.21 5.71
C VAL A 76 -16.47 14.31 6.60
N VAL A 77 -15.15 14.54 6.54
CA VAL A 77 -14.54 15.68 7.23
C VAL A 77 -14.86 16.95 6.46
N GLN A 78 -15.76 17.76 7.00
CA GLN A 78 -16.05 19.12 6.56
C GLN A 78 -14.76 19.96 6.56
N THR A 79 -14.56 20.75 5.51
CA THR A 79 -13.45 21.69 5.37
C THR A 79 -13.58 22.82 6.41
N GLY A 80 -12.79 22.77 7.48
CA GLY A 80 -12.79 23.77 8.56
C GLY A 80 -12.24 25.13 8.11
N GLY A 81 -12.94 26.19 8.52
CA GLY A 81 -12.62 27.61 8.28
C GLY A 81 -11.54 28.18 9.18
N THR A 82 -11.17 29.43 8.90
CA THR A 82 -10.18 30.22 9.65
C THR A 82 -10.75 30.74 10.98
N ASP A 83 -9.90 30.98 11.97
CA ASP A 83 -10.30 31.75 13.16
C ASP A 83 -10.49 33.24 12.83
N GLY A 84 -10.93 34.03 13.82
CA GLY A 84 -11.12 35.48 13.68
C GLY A 84 -9.84 36.27 13.39
N HIS A 85 -8.68 35.62 13.35
CA HIS A 85 -7.38 36.19 13.00
C HIS A 85 -6.81 35.60 11.69
N GLY A 86 -7.62 34.89 10.90
CA GLY A 86 -7.21 34.32 9.61
C GLY A 86 -6.28 33.11 9.72
N ARG A 87 -6.08 32.55 10.93
CA ARG A 87 -5.26 31.35 11.11
C ARG A 87 -6.09 30.11 10.82
N PRO A 88 -5.49 29.06 10.20
CA PRO A 88 -6.18 27.79 10.02
C PRO A 88 -6.53 27.20 11.39
N ARG A 89 -7.82 26.92 11.66
CA ARG A 89 -8.19 26.19 12.87
C ARG A 89 -7.70 24.75 12.80
N PRO A 90 -7.20 24.18 13.91
CA PRO A 90 -6.96 22.75 14.01
C PRO A 90 -8.22 21.96 13.67
N VAL A 91 -8.09 21.00 12.77
CA VAL A 91 -9.18 20.04 12.49
C VAL A 91 -9.33 19.06 13.66
N LEU A 92 -8.26 18.83 14.43
CA LEU A 92 -8.23 17.99 15.62
C LEU A 92 -7.83 18.83 16.85
N PRO A 93 -8.62 18.80 17.96
CA PRO A 93 -8.26 19.49 19.20
C PRO A 93 -6.89 19.03 19.73
N GLY A 94 -6.05 19.97 20.19
CA GLY A 94 -4.76 19.67 20.82
C GLY A 94 -3.58 19.40 19.86
N ILE A 95 -3.81 19.32 18.55
CA ILE A 95 -2.73 19.17 17.55
C ILE A 95 -2.53 20.50 16.81
N PRO A 96 -1.32 21.08 16.82
CA PRO A 96 -1.07 22.35 16.13
C PRO A 96 -1.38 22.26 14.64
N ALA A 97 -2.19 23.21 14.14
CA ALA A 97 -2.36 23.42 12.71
C ALA A 97 -1.11 24.12 12.14
N GLY A 98 -0.60 23.67 10.99
CA GLY A 98 0.50 24.33 10.29
C GLY A 98 1.58 23.39 9.77
N PRO A 99 2.61 23.93 9.10
CA PRO A 99 3.71 23.14 8.55
C PRO A 99 4.45 22.34 9.63
N VAL A 100 4.93 21.15 9.26
CA VAL A 100 5.77 20.30 10.11
C VAL A 100 7.24 20.65 9.87
N ALA A 101 8.02 20.78 10.94
CA ALA A 101 9.43 21.18 10.86
C ALA A 101 10.35 20.03 10.39
N ASN A 102 10.02 18.79 10.73
CA ASN A 102 10.76 17.58 10.36
C ASN A 102 9.87 16.33 10.45
N ALA A 103 10.39 15.17 10.02
CA ALA A 103 9.66 13.91 9.98
C ALA A 103 9.26 13.42 11.38
N SER A 104 10.11 13.62 12.39
CA SER A 104 9.84 13.19 13.76
C SER A 104 8.64 13.92 14.36
N VAL A 105 8.54 15.24 14.13
CA VAL A 105 7.37 16.04 14.54
C VAL A 105 6.11 15.61 13.77
N ALA A 106 6.23 15.35 12.47
CA ALA A 106 5.10 14.90 11.65
C ALA A 106 4.55 13.55 12.11
N LEU A 107 5.44 12.58 12.39
CA LEU A 107 5.07 11.24 12.86
C LEU A 107 4.49 11.27 14.27
N GLU A 108 5.00 12.11 15.17
CA GLU A 108 4.40 12.26 16.50
C GLU A 108 2.99 12.87 16.42
N ARG A 109 2.79 13.89 15.58
CA ARG A 109 1.46 14.45 15.35
C ARG A 109 0.51 13.43 14.70
N ALA A 110 1.02 12.59 13.81
CA ALA A 110 0.23 11.50 13.23
C ALA A 110 -0.20 10.47 14.27
N ALA A 111 0.70 10.11 15.20
CA ALA A 111 0.35 9.23 16.30
C ALA A 111 -0.72 9.82 17.22
N LEU A 112 -0.55 11.09 17.63
CA LEU A 112 -1.54 11.79 18.45
C LEU A 112 -2.89 11.92 17.73
N ALA A 113 -2.88 12.21 16.42
CA ALA A 113 -4.10 12.28 15.62
C ALA A 113 -4.82 10.94 15.54
N ALA A 114 -4.06 9.85 15.35
CA ALA A 114 -4.61 8.51 15.31
C ALA A 114 -5.29 8.13 16.64
N GLU A 115 -4.68 8.44 17.79
CA GLU A 115 -5.24 8.15 19.12
C GLU A 115 -6.60 8.82 19.37
N GLN A 116 -6.86 9.97 18.73
CA GLN A 116 -8.10 10.71 18.88
C GLN A 116 -9.17 10.31 17.85
N ARG A 117 -8.84 9.42 16.90
CA ARG A 117 -9.75 9.08 15.81
C ARG A 117 -10.83 8.11 16.29
N PRO A 118 -12.12 8.37 16.04
CA PRO A 118 -13.17 7.40 16.29
C PRO A 118 -12.92 6.13 15.48
N PHE A 119 -13.11 4.98 16.12
CA PHE A 119 -12.88 3.69 15.49
C PHE A 119 -13.88 2.65 15.97
N THR A 120 -14.53 1.97 15.02
CA THR A 120 -15.36 0.80 15.28
C THR A 120 -14.69 -0.39 14.63
N PRO A 121 -14.27 -1.42 15.38
CA PRO A 121 -13.69 -2.62 14.79
C PRO A 121 -14.74 -3.40 13.98
N PRO A 122 -14.36 -4.03 12.85
CA PRO A 122 -15.26 -4.88 12.09
C PRO A 122 -15.58 -6.16 12.88
N ARG A 123 -16.81 -6.64 12.72
CA ARG A 123 -17.17 -8.01 13.14
C ARG A 123 -16.49 -9.04 12.21
N PRO A 124 -16.28 -10.30 12.65
CA PRO A 124 -15.59 -11.33 11.84
C PRO A 124 -16.23 -11.64 10.47
N ASP A 125 -17.53 -11.39 10.33
CA ASP A 125 -18.31 -11.58 9.10
C ASP A 125 -18.31 -10.36 8.17
N GLN A 126 -17.86 -9.20 8.66
CA GLN A 126 -17.76 -7.97 7.89
C GLN A 126 -16.48 -7.90 7.06
N TRP A 127 -16.45 -6.94 6.15
CA TRP A 127 -15.39 -6.75 5.17
C TRP A 127 -14.76 -5.37 5.33
N VAL A 128 -13.44 -5.33 5.33
CA VAL A 128 -12.67 -4.10 5.16
C VAL A 128 -12.61 -3.78 3.67
N TYR A 129 -13.24 -2.68 3.28
CA TYR A 129 -13.17 -2.11 1.93
C TYR A 129 -12.00 -1.15 1.80
N LEU A 130 -11.23 -1.28 0.73
CA LEU A 130 -10.25 -0.30 0.29
C LEU A 130 -10.46 0.08 -1.17
N GLU A 131 -10.48 1.39 -1.44
CA GLU A 131 -10.40 1.95 -2.78
C GLU A 131 -9.08 2.71 -2.93
N SER A 132 -8.29 2.35 -3.92
CA SER A 132 -6.99 2.97 -4.19
C SER A 132 -6.88 3.36 -5.65
N ARG A 133 -6.21 4.49 -5.92
CA ARG A 133 -5.71 4.84 -7.24
C ARG A 133 -4.25 4.43 -7.34
N VAL A 134 -3.91 3.63 -8.34
CA VAL A 134 -2.56 3.14 -8.59
C VAL A 134 -2.09 3.71 -9.93
N ARG A 135 -0.85 4.20 -9.97
CA ARG A 135 -0.19 4.63 -11.22
C ARG A 135 0.29 3.40 -11.98
N GLU A 136 -0.06 3.30 -13.26
CA GLU A 136 0.31 2.14 -14.08
C GLU A 136 1.64 2.38 -14.80
N GLY A 137 2.43 1.31 -14.96
CA GLY A 137 3.61 1.27 -15.81
C GLY A 137 3.39 0.35 -17.01
N SER A 138 4.25 0.48 -18.03
CA SER A 138 4.21 -0.37 -19.23
C SER A 138 5.00 -1.66 -19.08
N THR A 139 5.90 -1.74 -18.08
CA THR A 139 6.77 -2.89 -17.85
C THR A 139 6.65 -3.36 -16.40
N PRO A 140 6.58 -4.68 -16.16
CA PRO A 140 6.70 -5.23 -14.81
C PRO A 140 7.98 -4.73 -14.12
N ASN A 141 7.88 -4.37 -12.84
CA ASN A 141 8.99 -3.86 -12.01
C ASN A 141 9.70 -2.60 -12.52
N GLY A 142 9.22 -1.98 -13.60
CA GLY A 142 9.77 -0.74 -14.15
C GLY A 142 9.12 0.52 -13.62
N ALA A 143 9.54 1.65 -14.20
CA ALA A 143 8.95 2.93 -13.88
C ALA A 143 7.46 2.95 -14.26
N VAL A 144 6.64 3.47 -13.34
CA VAL A 144 5.25 3.80 -13.63
C VAL A 144 5.18 5.10 -14.44
N SER A 145 4.08 5.30 -15.15
CA SER A 145 3.92 6.41 -16.08
C SER A 145 4.03 7.78 -15.38
N LYS A 146 4.65 8.75 -16.08
CA LYS A 146 4.66 10.17 -15.68
C LYS A 146 3.33 10.86 -16.00
N ASP A 147 2.51 10.27 -16.88
CA ASP A 147 1.20 10.78 -17.22
C ASP A 147 0.18 10.45 -16.11
N ALA A 148 -0.35 11.50 -15.48
CA ALA A 148 -1.32 11.40 -14.40
C ALA A 148 -2.66 10.76 -14.81
N SER A 149 -2.94 10.62 -16.11
CA SER A 149 -4.13 9.92 -16.63
C SER A 149 -3.96 8.39 -16.66
N LYS A 150 -2.73 7.88 -16.65
CA LYS A 150 -2.42 6.43 -16.68
C LYS A 150 -2.54 5.80 -15.30
N SER A 151 -3.74 5.83 -14.76
CA SER A 151 -4.05 5.32 -13.42
C SER A 151 -5.28 4.45 -13.45
N VAL A 152 -5.23 3.38 -12.68
CA VAL A 152 -6.37 2.51 -12.43
C VAL A 152 -6.88 2.71 -11.00
N VAL A 153 -8.20 2.61 -10.83
CA VAL A 153 -8.82 2.53 -9.51
C VAL A 153 -9.03 1.05 -9.18
N THR A 154 -8.38 0.58 -8.13
CA THR A 154 -8.56 -0.76 -7.59
C THR A 154 -9.49 -0.71 -6.40
N ARG A 155 -10.26 -1.79 -6.22
CA ARG A 155 -11.15 -1.99 -5.09
C ARG A 155 -10.95 -3.38 -4.56
N THR A 156 -10.73 -3.48 -3.26
CA THR A 156 -10.58 -4.75 -2.57
C THR A 156 -11.49 -4.77 -1.34
N TRP A 157 -11.91 -5.98 -1.01
CA TRP A 157 -12.61 -6.30 0.22
C TRP A 157 -11.85 -7.42 0.90
N LYS A 158 -11.47 -7.25 2.17
CA LYS A 158 -10.89 -8.34 2.96
C LYS A 158 -11.83 -8.64 4.11
N ARG A 159 -12.26 -9.89 4.23
CA ARG A 159 -13.11 -10.29 5.35
C ARG A 159 -12.30 -10.22 6.64
N ALA A 160 -12.92 -9.74 7.71
CA ALA A 160 -12.24 -9.46 8.97
C ALA A 160 -11.70 -10.71 9.67
N ASP A 161 -12.30 -11.88 9.43
CA ASP A 161 -11.76 -13.17 9.88
C ASP A 161 -10.49 -13.62 9.14
N GLY A 162 -10.07 -12.86 8.11
CA GLY A 162 -8.87 -13.10 7.36
C GLY A 162 -8.94 -14.27 6.39
N LYS A 163 -10.10 -14.89 6.18
CA LYS A 163 -10.23 -16.12 5.38
C LYS A 163 -10.59 -15.87 3.92
N LEU A 164 -11.23 -14.75 3.64
CA LEU A 164 -11.71 -14.40 2.31
C LEU A 164 -11.23 -13.01 1.91
N ALA A 165 -10.94 -12.87 0.62
CA ALA A 165 -10.76 -11.59 -0.03
C ALA A 165 -11.67 -11.51 -1.25
N ALA A 166 -12.01 -10.30 -1.68
CA ALA A 166 -12.68 -10.07 -2.94
C ALA A 166 -12.08 -8.87 -3.65
N HIS A 167 -12.17 -8.88 -4.97
CA HIS A 167 -11.71 -7.82 -5.85
C HIS A 167 -12.62 -7.73 -7.07
N LEU A 168 -12.36 -6.73 -7.91
CA LEU A 168 -13.06 -6.61 -9.19
C LEU A 168 -12.25 -7.27 -10.30
N GLU A 169 -12.88 -8.23 -10.99
CA GLU A 169 -12.40 -8.75 -12.27
C GLU A 169 -13.42 -8.42 -13.35
N HIS A 170 -12.99 -7.69 -14.39
CA HIS A 170 -13.88 -7.25 -15.48
C HIS A 170 -15.17 -6.57 -14.97
N GLY A 171 -15.08 -5.83 -13.87
CA GLY A 171 -16.20 -5.12 -13.24
C GLY A 171 -17.11 -5.99 -12.36
N LYS A 172 -16.85 -7.30 -12.24
CA LYS A 172 -17.59 -8.22 -11.37
C LYS A 172 -16.81 -8.48 -10.09
N VAL A 173 -17.53 -8.62 -8.99
CA VAL A 173 -16.95 -8.98 -7.70
C VAL A 173 -16.62 -10.47 -7.73
N VAL A 174 -15.34 -10.78 -7.55
CA VAL A 174 -14.84 -12.15 -7.44
C VAL A 174 -14.33 -12.34 -6.02
N THR A 175 -14.79 -13.41 -5.36
CA THR A 175 -14.37 -13.76 -4.00
C THR A 175 -13.43 -14.95 -4.07
N ILE A 176 -12.31 -14.85 -3.35
CA ILE A 176 -11.25 -15.85 -3.30
C ILE A 176 -10.92 -16.18 -1.83
N GLY A 177 -10.41 -17.39 -1.60
CA GLY A 177 -9.75 -17.71 -0.34
C GLY A 177 -8.46 -16.89 -0.21
N THR A 178 -8.16 -16.45 1.01
CA THR A 178 -6.84 -15.86 1.28
C THR A 178 -5.77 -16.94 1.23
N GLY A 179 -4.66 -16.65 0.56
CA GLY A 179 -3.48 -17.51 0.54
C GLY A 179 -2.79 -17.63 1.91
N PRO A 180 -1.58 -18.22 1.95
CA PRO A 180 -0.81 -18.32 3.20
C PRO A 180 -0.55 -16.93 3.81
N GLN A 181 -0.32 -16.93 5.11
CA GLN A 181 0.00 -15.71 5.86
C GLN A 181 1.21 -14.99 5.26
N THR A 182 1.09 -13.67 5.12
CA THR A 182 2.14 -12.80 4.57
C THR A 182 2.98 -12.18 5.70
N THR A 183 4.15 -11.65 5.37
CA THR A 183 4.99 -10.87 6.30
C THR A 183 5.22 -9.47 5.71
N PRO A 184 4.68 -8.38 6.32
CA PRO A 184 3.85 -8.38 7.52
C PRO A 184 2.48 -9.04 7.25
N PRO A 185 1.77 -9.46 8.31
CA PRO A 185 0.43 -9.99 8.16
C PRO A 185 -0.48 -8.97 7.48
N SER A 186 -1.42 -9.46 6.69
CA SER A 186 -2.33 -8.60 5.93
C SER A 186 -3.81 -8.81 6.28
N ASP A 187 -4.10 -9.75 7.19
CA ASP A 187 -5.42 -9.95 7.78
C ASP A 187 -5.65 -9.09 9.02
N TYR A 188 -6.92 -8.77 9.28
CA TYR A 188 -7.28 -7.84 10.35
C TYR A 188 -6.93 -8.37 11.74
N ALA A 189 -7.19 -9.65 12.03
CA ALA A 189 -6.96 -10.24 13.33
C ALA A 189 -5.47 -10.21 13.75
N SER A 190 -4.58 -10.56 12.82
CA SER A 190 -3.13 -10.49 13.03
C SER A 190 -2.65 -9.05 13.19
N LEU A 191 -3.21 -8.11 12.42
CA LEU A 191 -2.83 -6.70 12.48
C LEU A 191 -3.25 -6.03 13.80
N VAL A 192 -4.41 -6.38 14.37
CA VAL A 192 -4.82 -5.85 15.69
C VAL A 192 -4.07 -6.50 16.86
N ALA A 193 -3.51 -7.68 16.66
CA ALA A 193 -2.67 -8.36 17.64
C ALA A 193 -1.23 -7.81 17.70
N LEU A 194 -0.88 -6.87 16.82
CA LEU A 194 0.43 -6.21 16.85
C LEU A 194 0.65 -5.47 18.18
N PRO A 195 1.87 -5.50 18.74
CA PRO A 195 2.18 -4.72 19.93
C PRO A 195 1.90 -3.22 19.72
N THR A 196 1.31 -2.58 20.72
CA THR A 196 1.03 -1.14 20.70
C THR A 196 2.12 -0.30 21.37
N ASP A 197 3.13 -0.95 21.97
CA ASP A 197 4.39 -0.30 22.33
C ASP A 197 5.30 -0.23 21.08
N PRO A 198 5.77 0.96 20.65
CA PRO A 198 6.58 1.12 19.44
C PRO A 198 7.87 0.30 19.44
N GLY A 199 8.52 0.17 20.60
CA GLY A 199 9.75 -0.62 20.75
C GLY A 199 9.47 -2.12 20.62
N ALA A 200 8.42 -2.62 21.27
CA ALA A 200 7.98 -4.00 21.16
C ALA A 200 7.52 -4.34 19.75
N LEU A 201 6.82 -3.42 19.07
CA LEU A 201 6.40 -3.57 17.69
C LEU A 201 7.61 -3.75 16.77
N LEU A 202 8.60 -2.86 16.88
CA LEU A 202 9.83 -2.99 16.10
C LEU A 202 10.58 -4.29 16.39
N ARG A 203 10.74 -4.66 17.68
CA ARG A 203 11.37 -5.95 18.05
C ARG A 203 10.64 -7.12 17.41
N ARG A 204 9.31 -7.13 17.46
CA ARG A 204 8.49 -8.18 16.84
C ARG A 204 8.73 -8.24 15.33
N LEU A 205 8.70 -7.11 14.63
CA LEU A 205 8.97 -7.08 13.19
C LEU A 205 10.39 -7.53 12.86
N TYR A 206 11.39 -7.17 13.68
CA TYR A 206 12.76 -7.66 13.53
C TYR A 206 12.86 -9.17 13.67
N THR A 207 12.09 -9.78 14.56
CA THR A 207 11.99 -11.25 14.69
C THR A 207 11.29 -11.86 13.48
N ASP A 208 10.14 -11.31 13.07
CA ASP A 208 9.32 -11.84 11.96
C ASP A 208 10.06 -11.78 10.61
N MET A 209 11.01 -10.85 10.46
CA MET A 209 11.83 -10.75 9.26
C MET A 209 12.73 -11.96 9.00
N GLY A 210 12.97 -12.83 9.99
CA GLY A 210 13.64 -14.12 9.77
C GLY A 210 15.02 -14.04 9.10
N GLY A 211 15.75 -12.92 9.25
CA GLY A 211 17.04 -12.68 8.61
C GLY A 211 17.03 -11.76 7.38
N LEU A 212 15.86 -11.29 6.93
CA LEU A 212 15.78 -10.19 5.95
C LEU A 212 16.46 -8.93 6.48
N GLY A 213 17.24 -8.26 5.64
CA GLY A 213 18.08 -7.13 6.06
C GLY A 213 19.27 -7.61 6.89
N SER A 214 20.18 -8.37 6.31
CA SER A 214 21.38 -8.88 6.99
C SER A 214 22.28 -7.78 7.57
N THR A 215 22.20 -6.56 7.03
CA THR A 215 22.89 -5.36 7.52
C THR A 215 21.98 -4.49 8.39
N ALA A 216 22.55 -3.64 9.25
CA ALA A 216 21.76 -2.68 10.02
C ALA A 216 20.88 -1.79 9.12
N GLU A 217 21.45 -1.30 8.02
CA GLU A 217 20.74 -0.50 7.02
C GLU A 217 19.59 -1.28 6.36
N GLY A 218 19.83 -2.54 5.98
CA GLY A 218 18.80 -3.42 5.44
C GLY A 218 17.66 -3.66 6.45
N ARG A 219 17.98 -3.86 7.73
CA ARG A 219 16.96 -4.01 8.79
C ARG A 219 16.07 -2.78 8.89
N TYR A 220 16.64 -1.59 8.86
CA TYR A 220 15.88 -0.33 8.92
C TYR A 220 15.00 -0.14 7.69
N ALA A 221 15.54 -0.41 6.49
CA ALA A 221 14.78 -0.34 5.25
C ALA A 221 13.59 -1.30 5.23
N THR A 222 13.80 -2.55 5.63
CA THR A 222 12.74 -3.57 5.66
C THR A 222 11.70 -3.24 6.74
N ALA A 223 12.11 -2.86 7.95
CA ALA A 223 11.18 -2.43 9.00
C ALA A 223 10.29 -1.26 8.55
N TYR A 224 10.87 -0.26 7.88
CA TYR A 224 10.13 0.86 7.32
C TYR A 224 9.11 0.41 6.26
N ALA A 225 9.52 -0.50 5.36
CA ALA A 225 8.62 -1.05 4.33
C ALA A 225 7.47 -1.87 4.94
N MET A 226 7.74 -2.68 5.95
CA MET A 226 6.72 -3.48 6.64
C MET A 226 5.71 -2.59 7.38
N LEU A 227 6.18 -1.57 8.12
CA LEU A 227 5.28 -0.64 8.81
C LEU A 227 4.43 0.17 7.82
N SER A 228 5.00 0.56 6.68
CA SER A 228 4.25 1.22 5.60
C SER A 228 3.19 0.29 5.00
N ALA A 229 3.52 -0.99 4.79
CA ALA A 229 2.57 -1.99 4.34
C ALA A 229 1.43 -2.19 5.36
N VAL A 230 1.73 -2.26 6.66
CA VAL A 230 0.70 -2.35 7.72
C VAL A 230 -0.31 -1.20 7.63
N LEU A 231 0.13 0.04 7.42
CA LEU A 231 -0.78 1.18 7.21
C LEU A 231 -1.60 1.06 5.91
N ARG A 232 -1.00 0.47 4.86
CA ARG A 232 -1.62 0.28 3.54
C ARG A 232 -2.70 -0.80 3.52
N GLU A 233 -2.56 -1.88 4.29
CA GLU A 233 -3.42 -3.07 4.19
C GLU A 233 -4.82 -2.90 4.78
N THR A 234 -5.00 -2.08 5.83
CA THR A 234 -6.30 -1.89 6.50
C THR A 234 -6.33 -0.60 7.31
N PRO A 235 -7.51 -0.01 7.59
CA PRO A 235 -7.68 0.89 8.74
C PRO A 235 -7.37 0.13 10.04
N LEU A 236 -6.46 0.68 10.84
CA LEU A 236 -6.01 0.07 12.09
C LEU A 236 -6.77 0.66 13.28
N PRO A 237 -6.88 -0.07 14.41
CA PRO A 237 -7.29 0.52 15.67
C PRO A 237 -6.38 1.71 16.04
N PRO A 238 -6.93 2.77 16.68
CA PRO A 238 -6.21 4.01 17.01
C PRO A 238 -4.86 3.80 17.68
N LYS A 239 -4.80 2.93 18.70
CA LYS A 239 -3.56 2.64 19.43
C LYS A 239 -2.52 1.93 18.56
N THR A 240 -2.95 1.04 17.68
CA THR A 240 -2.07 0.31 16.76
C THR A 240 -1.54 1.24 15.68
N GLU A 241 -2.39 2.08 15.08
CA GLU A 241 -1.96 3.08 14.10
C GLU A 241 -0.95 4.07 14.70
N ALA A 242 -1.21 4.55 15.92
CA ALA A 242 -0.30 5.42 16.65
C ALA A 242 1.04 4.74 16.97
N ALA A 243 1.01 3.48 17.39
CA ALA A 243 2.22 2.69 17.62
C ALA A 243 3.05 2.54 16.35
N VAL A 244 2.41 2.31 15.20
CA VAL A 244 3.07 2.22 13.90
C VAL A 244 3.74 3.54 13.53
N PHE A 245 3.07 4.69 13.68
CA PHE A 245 3.69 6.00 13.42
C PHE A 245 4.88 6.28 14.35
N ARG A 246 4.75 5.98 15.65
CA ARG A 246 5.86 6.14 16.61
C ARG A 246 6.99 5.13 16.35
N ALA A 247 6.70 3.94 15.83
CA ALA A 247 7.72 2.99 15.40
C ALA A 247 8.49 3.51 14.19
N ILE A 248 7.81 4.06 13.18
CA ILE A 248 8.46 4.68 12.01
C ILE A 248 9.36 5.85 12.47
N LYS A 249 8.91 6.65 13.44
CA LYS A 249 9.64 7.82 13.97
C LYS A 249 11.04 7.48 14.49
N VAL A 250 11.22 6.31 15.09
CA VAL A 250 12.51 5.92 15.68
C VAL A 250 13.41 5.16 14.70
N ILE A 251 12.95 4.88 13.46
CA ILE A 251 13.77 4.26 12.44
C ILE A 251 14.78 5.30 11.90
N PRO A 252 16.10 5.01 11.94
CA PRO A 252 17.11 5.90 11.37
C PRO A 252 16.90 6.15 9.87
N GLY A 253 17.07 7.40 9.46
CA GLY A 253 17.05 7.83 8.06
C GLY A 253 15.68 8.25 7.51
N VAL A 254 14.62 8.27 8.33
CA VAL A 254 13.31 8.80 7.93
C VAL A 254 13.33 10.33 7.96
N THR A 255 12.98 10.95 6.83
CA THR A 255 13.06 12.39 6.58
C THR A 255 11.80 12.92 5.90
N LEU A 256 11.63 14.24 5.82
CA LEU A 256 10.56 14.82 5.00
C LEU A 256 10.97 14.75 3.53
N ALA A 257 10.07 14.26 2.68
CA ALA A 257 10.28 14.23 1.24
C ALA A 257 10.07 15.63 0.62
N ALA A 258 10.83 15.91 -0.44
CA ALA A 258 10.69 17.14 -1.24
C ALA A 258 9.46 17.03 -2.17
N GLY A 259 8.27 17.07 -1.59
CA GLY A 259 7.02 17.00 -2.34
C GLY A 259 5.82 17.11 -1.43
N ARG A 260 4.81 17.88 -1.83
CA ARG A 260 3.65 18.22 -0.99
C ARG A 260 2.31 17.75 -1.55
N ALA A 261 2.29 16.85 -2.54
CA ALA A 261 1.05 16.38 -3.16
C ALA A 261 1.07 14.88 -3.45
N ASP A 262 -0.12 14.27 -3.39
CA ASP A 262 -0.37 12.88 -3.80
C ASP A 262 -0.74 12.77 -5.30
N ALA A 263 -0.97 11.53 -5.77
CA ALA A 263 -1.36 11.23 -7.16
C ALA A 263 -2.70 11.84 -7.61
N ALA A 264 -3.55 12.25 -6.67
CA ALA A 264 -4.82 12.90 -6.93
C ALA A 264 -4.71 14.44 -6.87
N GLY A 265 -3.49 14.98 -6.74
CA GLY A 265 -3.23 16.41 -6.59
C GLY A 265 -3.59 16.96 -5.21
N ARG A 266 -3.92 16.09 -4.23
CA ARG A 266 -4.25 16.53 -2.88
C ARG A 266 -2.97 16.84 -2.13
N PRO A 267 -2.95 17.89 -1.27
CA PRO A 267 -1.83 18.13 -0.39
C PRO A 267 -1.51 16.90 0.47
N ALA A 268 -0.23 16.53 0.54
CA ALA A 268 0.28 15.39 1.30
C ALA A 268 1.62 15.75 1.97
N ILE A 269 1.88 15.20 3.15
CA ILE A 269 3.21 15.19 3.75
C ILE A 269 3.85 13.86 3.35
N GLY A 270 4.96 13.93 2.64
CA GLY A 270 5.80 12.76 2.35
C GLY A 270 6.82 12.55 3.48
N LEU A 271 6.82 11.36 4.06
CA LEU A 271 7.79 10.90 5.04
C LEU A 271 8.57 9.78 4.36
N GLY A 272 9.86 9.96 4.12
CA GLY A 272 10.60 9.10 3.23
C GLY A 272 11.95 8.63 3.79
N ARG A 273 12.36 7.45 3.32
CA ARG A 273 13.63 6.83 3.65
C ARG A 273 14.28 6.30 2.38
N SER A 274 15.57 6.56 2.24
CA SER A 274 16.35 5.96 1.14
C SER A 274 16.65 4.49 1.44
N GLN A 275 16.63 3.66 0.41
CA GLN A 275 16.94 2.24 0.44
C GLN A 275 18.04 1.98 -0.60
N GLU A 276 19.09 1.26 -0.17
CA GLU A 276 20.19 0.80 -1.03
C GLU A 276 20.92 1.93 -1.79
N GLY A 277 20.76 3.19 -1.35
CA GLY A 277 21.40 4.36 -1.94
C GLY A 277 20.81 4.83 -3.28
N TRP A 278 19.78 4.18 -3.81
CA TRP A 278 19.22 4.49 -5.14
C TRP A 278 17.71 4.69 -5.16
N LEU A 279 16.98 4.14 -4.20
CA LEU A 279 15.51 4.25 -4.12
C LEU A 279 15.11 5.07 -2.89
N HIS A 280 14.13 5.94 -3.02
CA HIS A 280 13.53 6.66 -1.90
C HIS A 280 12.05 6.29 -1.78
N LYS A 281 11.69 5.62 -0.69
CA LYS A 281 10.31 5.18 -0.41
C LYS A 281 9.66 6.13 0.57
N GLU A 282 8.46 6.57 0.24
CA GLU A 282 7.73 7.61 0.94
C GLU A 282 6.34 7.13 1.35
N LEU A 283 6.05 7.29 2.63
CA LEU A 283 4.71 7.25 3.19
C LEU A 283 4.06 8.63 2.98
N LEU A 284 2.85 8.66 2.45
CA LEU A 284 2.08 9.89 2.25
C LEU A 284 0.99 9.99 3.31
N ILE A 285 0.95 11.10 4.05
CA ILE A 285 -0.10 11.38 5.05
C ILE A 285 -0.79 12.71 4.79
N ASN A 286 -2.03 12.82 5.24
CA ASN A 286 -2.83 14.03 5.09
C ASN A 286 -2.28 15.15 6.00
N PRO A 287 -2.00 16.36 5.49
CA PRO A 287 -1.42 17.43 6.30
C PRO A 287 -2.36 17.98 7.39
N LYS A 288 -3.66 17.69 7.29
CA LYS A 288 -4.67 18.15 8.26
C LYS A 288 -5.08 17.05 9.24
N THR A 289 -5.39 15.86 8.73
CA THR A 289 -5.89 14.74 9.56
C THR A 289 -4.82 13.75 9.97
N TYR A 290 -3.61 13.86 9.38
CA TYR A 290 -2.49 12.92 9.51
C TYR A 290 -2.85 11.47 9.17
N GLU A 291 -3.96 11.25 8.48
CA GLU A 291 -4.36 9.93 7.98
C GLU A 291 -3.43 9.47 6.87
N TYR A 292 -3.19 8.16 6.82
CA TYR A 292 -2.55 7.52 5.69
C TYR A 292 -3.29 7.85 4.39
N LEU A 293 -2.58 8.44 3.43
CA LEU A 293 -3.07 8.72 2.08
C LEU A 293 -2.54 7.74 1.05
N GLY A 294 -1.38 7.13 1.26
CA GLY A 294 -0.75 6.36 0.21
C GLY A 294 0.75 6.21 0.38
N GLU A 295 1.39 5.82 -0.71
CA GLU A 295 2.82 5.60 -0.78
C GLU A 295 3.36 5.98 -2.17
N ARG A 296 4.63 6.36 -2.18
CA ARG A 296 5.36 6.73 -3.39
C ARG A 296 6.77 6.16 -3.31
N ALA A 297 7.33 5.73 -4.44
CA ALA A 297 8.73 5.33 -4.52
C ALA A 297 9.40 6.02 -5.70
N VAL A 298 10.49 6.75 -5.43
CA VAL A 298 11.21 7.57 -6.42
C VAL A 298 12.66 7.12 -6.50
N VAL A 299 13.16 6.93 -7.71
CA VAL A 299 14.56 6.63 -7.99
C VAL A 299 15.37 7.91 -7.78
N VAL A 300 16.33 7.91 -6.86
CA VAL A 300 17.18 9.07 -6.54
C VAL A 300 18.56 8.99 -7.17
N LYS A 301 18.95 7.80 -7.66
CA LYS A 301 20.17 7.54 -8.42
C LYS A 301 19.88 6.50 -9.50
N ASP A 302 20.45 6.67 -10.67
CA ASP A 302 20.41 5.66 -11.74
C ASP A 302 20.77 4.27 -11.19
N HIS A 303 20.00 3.27 -11.57
CA HIS A 303 20.13 1.91 -11.07
C HIS A 303 19.72 0.90 -12.13
N GLU A 304 20.39 -0.24 -12.16
CA GLU A 304 20.00 -1.39 -12.98
C GLU A 304 19.48 -2.47 -12.05
N SER A 305 18.18 -2.74 -12.13
CA SER A 305 17.55 -3.81 -11.39
C SER A 305 17.58 -5.08 -12.22
N ARG A 306 18.23 -6.13 -11.72
CA ARG A 306 18.22 -7.46 -12.33
C ARG A 306 17.35 -8.40 -11.51
N GLY A 307 16.29 -8.93 -12.13
CA GLY A 307 15.45 -9.96 -11.56
C GLY A 307 15.24 -11.11 -12.54
N ASN A 308 14.51 -12.13 -12.10
CA ASN A 308 14.14 -13.27 -12.97
C ASN A 308 13.27 -12.84 -14.16
N ASP A 309 12.62 -11.69 -14.06
CA ASP A 309 11.73 -11.13 -15.07
C ASP A 309 12.49 -10.21 -16.06
N GLY A 310 13.83 -10.13 -15.96
CA GLY A 310 14.70 -9.36 -16.84
C GLY A 310 15.52 -8.26 -16.14
N GLU A 311 16.26 -7.52 -16.95
CA GLU A 311 17.01 -6.34 -16.53
C GLU A 311 16.20 -5.07 -16.84
N VAL A 312 16.07 -4.20 -15.84
CA VAL A 312 15.35 -2.94 -15.96
C VAL A 312 16.29 -1.81 -15.57
N ALA A 313 16.60 -0.95 -16.56
CA ALA A 313 17.32 0.30 -16.32
C ALA A 313 16.37 1.35 -15.76
N LEU A 314 16.70 1.87 -14.57
CA LEU A 314 15.94 2.89 -13.86
C LEU A 314 16.75 4.19 -13.81
N LYS A 315 16.11 5.30 -14.14
CA LYS A 315 16.73 6.62 -14.16
C LYS A 315 16.35 7.42 -12.94
N LYS A 316 17.28 8.26 -12.47
CA LYS A 316 16.98 9.25 -11.44
C LYS A 316 15.74 10.07 -11.82
N GLY A 317 14.81 10.17 -10.89
CA GLY A 317 13.51 10.83 -11.06
C GLY A 317 12.40 9.91 -11.53
N ASP A 318 12.69 8.66 -11.88
CA ASP A 318 11.66 7.68 -12.19
C ASP A 318 10.83 7.35 -10.95
N LEU A 319 9.55 7.14 -11.19
CA LEU A 319 8.57 6.77 -10.19
C LEU A 319 8.38 5.26 -10.30
N LEU A 320 8.64 4.48 -9.24
CA LEU A 320 8.41 3.03 -9.25
C LEU A 320 7.07 2.63 -8.68
N ASN A 321 6.52 3.47 -7.80
CA ASN A 321 5.21 3.25 -7.21
C ASN A 321 4.58 4.61 -6.93
N LEU A 322 3.28 4.68 -7.16
CA LEU A 322 2.44 5.75 -6.65
C LEU A 322 1.04 5.19 -6.46
N THR A 323 0.71 4.95 -5.19
CA THR A 323 -0.57 4.42 -4.77
C THR A 323 -1.20 5.38 -3.78
N VAL A 324 -2.47 5.71 -3.98
CA VAL A 324 -3.21 6.64 -3.14
C VAL A 324 -4.54 6.03 -2.73
N ARG A 325 -4.74 5.89 -1.41
CA ARG A 325 -6.02 5.52 -0.81
C ARG A 325 -7.02 6.66 -1.03
N LEU A 326 -8.11 6.33 -1.74
CA LEU A 326 -9.23 7.22 -2.00
C LEU A 326 -10.30 7.06 -0.92
N LYS A 327 -10.59 5.82 -0.54
CA LYS A 327 -11.62 5.49 0.43
C LYS A 327 -11.25 4.21 1.20
N ALA A 328 -11.68 4.13 2.43
CA ALA A 328 -11.66 2.91 3.24
C ALA A 328 -12.92 2.86 4.12
N GLY A 329 -13.33 1.68 4.54
CA GLY A 329 -14.43 1.52 5.48
C GLY A 329 -14.76 0.06 5.75
N ILE A 330 -15.72 -0.15 6.65
CA ILE A 330 -16.23 -1.49 6.99
C ILE A 330 -17.58 -1.63 6.31
N VAL A 331 -17.81 -2.76 5.63
CA VAL A 331 -19.05 -3.06 4.92
C VAL A 331 -19.51 -4.49 5.25
N ASP A 332 -20.79 -4.78 5.06
CA ASP A 332 -21.36 -6.08 5.43
C ASP A 332 -21.20 -7.15 4.35
N SER A 333 -20.84 -6.78 3.12
CA SER A 333 -20.70 -7.74 2.01
C SER A 333 -19.66 -7.29 0.98
N PRO A 334 -19.00 -8.24 0.27
CA PRO A 334 -18.09 -7.89 -0.81
C PRO A 334 -18.88 -7.21 -1.96
N GLY A 335 -18.27 -6.22 -2.61
CA GLY A 335 -18.94 -5.40 -3.63
C GLY A 335 -19.62 -4.14 -3.11
N GLN A 336 -19.90 -4.06 -1.81
CA GLN A 336 -20.45 -2.84 -1.21
C GLN A 336 -19.40 -1.73 -1.13
N LYS A 337 -19.85 -0.48 -1.17
CA LYS A 337 -19.02 0.68 -0.85
C LYS A 337 -19.54 1.31 0.44
N PRO A 338 -18.68 1.84 1.31
CA PRO A 338 -19.11 2.55 2.50
C PRO A 338 -19.91 3.81 2.19
#